data_AF-A0A161IUL2-F1
#
_entry.id   AF-A0A161IUL2-F1
#
_cell.length_a   1.000
_cell.length_b   1.000
_cell.length_c   1.000
_cell.angle_alpha   90.00
_cell.angle_beta   90.00
_cell.angle_gamma   90.00
#
_symmetry.space_group_name_H-M   'P 1'
#
loop_
_entity.id
_entity.type
_entity.pdbx_description
1 polymer ?
#
loop_
_entity_poly.entity_id
_entity_poly.type
_entity_poly.pdbx_seq_one_letter_code
_entity_poly.pdbx_strand_id
1 'polypeptide(L)'
;MGTSAERGEARLADMLAGRTAGEPQSCISGFADNRITVIDETAVVYDAGDTIYVARPDNPRSLDSQDVLVIERTGGQLCKQDFVRTVDRTLGFTTGIVFLGDFVPYR
;
A
#
# COMPACT_ATOMS: atom_id res chain seq x y z
N MET A 1 19.90 -13.11 -8.41
CA MET A 1 19.22 -11.82 -8.19
C MET A 1 17.77 -12.16 -7.88
N GLY A 2 17.27 -11.83 -6.68
CA GLY A 2 15.88 -12.12 -6.33
C GLY A 2 14.89 -11.36 -7.22
N THR A 3 13.65 -11.83 -7.30
CA THR A 3 12.51 -11.16 -7.94
C THR A 3 12.17 -9.84 -7.24
N SER A 4 11.40 -8.97 -7.91
CA SER A 4 10.82 -7.75 -7.34
C SER A 4 10.04 -8.04 -6.05
N ALA A 5 9.22 -9.10 -6.06
CA ALA A 5 8.52 -9.59 -4.89
C ALA A 5 9.45 -9.96 -3.73
N GLU A 6 10.53 -10.71 -3.95
CA GLU A 6 11.47 -11.08 -2.88
C GLU A 6 12.16 -9.86 -2.25
N ARG A 7 12.53 -8.86 -3.07
CA ARG A 7 13.08 -7.59 -2.56
C ARG A 7 12.04 -6.78 -1.79
N GLY A 8 10.80 -6.77 -2.28
CA GLY A 8 9.71 -6.06 -1.64
C GLY A 8 9.33 -6.67 -0.29
N GLU A 9 9.24 -8.00 -0.20
CA GLU A 9 9.00 -8.70 1.07
C GLU A 9 10.14 -8.48 2.07
N ALA A 10 11.41 -8.49 1.63
CA ALA A 10 12.54 -8.18 2.50
C ALA A 10 12.45 -6.75 3.07
N ARG A 11 12.15 -5.77 2.20
CA ARG A 11 11.93 -4.38 2.62
C ARG A 11 10.76 -4.25 3.59
N LEU A 12 9.65 -4.94 3.31
CA LEU A 12 8.48 -4.93 4.19
C LEU A 12 8.81 -5.56 5.54
N ALA A 13 9.54 -6.68 5.56
CA ALA A 13 9.96 -7.33 6.79
C ALA A 13 10.86 -6.41 7.64
N ASP A 14 11.82 -5.72 7.03
CA ASP A 14 12.66 -4.73 7.72
C ASP A 14 11.81 -3.58 8.29
N MET A 15 10.84 -3.08 7.51
CA MET A 15 9.90 -2.06 7.96
C MET A 15 9.00 -2.54 9.10
N LEU A 16 8.76 -3.84 9.26
CA LEU A 16 7.89 -4.40 10.30
C LEU A 16 8.66 -5.08 11.43
N ALA A 17 9.99 -5.04 11.40
CA ALA A 17 10.83 -5.71 12.38
C ALA A 17 10.52 -5.24 13.80
N GLY A 18 10.24 -6.20 14.70
CA GLY A 18 9.88 -5.92 16.09
C GLY A 18 8.45 -5.44 16.31
N ARG A 19 7.62 -5.33 15.27
CA ARG A 19 6.19 -4.99 15.38
C ARG A 19 5.31 -6.23 15.32
N THR A 20 4.16 -6.15 15.97
CA THR A 20 3.16 -7.23 16.02
C THR A 20 1.94 -6.86 15.17
N ALA A 21 1.49 -7.81 14.34
CA ALA A 21 0.26 -7.67 13.55
C ALA A 21 -0.98 -7.67 14.46
N GLY A 22 -1.85 -6.69 14.27
CA GLY A 22 -3.16 -6.60 14.91
C GLY A 22 -4.31 -7.06 14.01
N GLU A 23 -5.53 -6.70 14.40
CA GLU A 23 -6.73 -7.07 13.67
C GLU A 23 -6.86 -6.28 12.36
N PRO A 24 -7.14 -6.94 11.22
CA PRO A 24 -7.34 -6.27 9.94
C PRO A 24 -8.52 -5.28 9.97
N GLN A 25 -8.33 -4.11 9.37
CA GLN A 25 -9.32 -3.04 9.31
C GLN A 25 -9.59 -2.65 7.86
N SER A 26 -10.86 -2.58 7.46
CA SER A 26 -11.19 -2.17 6.08
C SER A 26 -11.00 -0.67 5.83
N CYS A 27 -11.04 0.15 6.88
CA CYS A 27 -10.82 1.59 6.85
C CYS A 27 -10.00 2.03 8.05
N ILE A 28 -9.05 2.93 7.83
CA ILE A 28 -8.16 3.49 8.85
C ILE A 28 -8.27 5.01 8.91
N SER A 29 -7.92 5.61 10.03
CA SER A 29 -7.85 7.07 10.17
C SER A 29 -6.62 7.62 9.46
N GLY A 30 -6.71 7.84 8.15
CA GLY A 30 -5.67 8.50 7.36
C GLY A 30 -5.85 10.02 7.39
N PHE A 31 -4.87 10.81 7.82
CA PHE A 31 -4.98 12.28 7.77
C PHE A 31 -4.03 12.93 6.76
N ALA A 32 -2.97 12.23 6.35
CA ALA A 32 -1.94 12.79 5.46
C ALA A 32 -1.45 11.76 4.45
N ASP A 33 -1.63 12.04 3.16
CA ASP A 33 -1.25 11.13 2.06
C ASP A 33 0.27 11.03 1.86
N ASN A 34 1.04 11.99 2.41
CA ASN A 34 2.51 12.04 2.33
C ASN A 34 3.23 10.92 3.11
N ARG A 35 2.50 10.05 3.80
CA ARG A 35 3.05 8.91 4.56
C ARG A 35 2.75 7.56 3.93
N ILE A 36 2.33 7.54 2.67
CA ILE A 36 2.04 6.31 1.93
C ILE A 36 3.27 5.90 1.12
N THR A 37 3.68 4.65 1.28
CA THR A 37 4.77 4.02 0.54
C THR A 37 4.25 2.80 -0.19
N VAL A 38 4.44 2.78 -1.51
CA VAL A 38 4.18 1.59 -2.34
C VAL A 38 5.44 0.74 -2.41
N ILE A 39 5.31 -0.54 -2.07
CA ILE A 39 6.33 -1.56 -2.24
C ILE A 39 5.95 -2.41 -3.45
N ASP A 40 6.81 -2.34 -4.46
CA ASP A 40 6.71 -3.03 -5.75
C ASP A 40 6.30 -4.49 -5.60
N GLU A 41 5.24 -4.87 -6.31
CA GLU A 41 4.61 -6.18 -6.32
C GLU A 41 4.38 -6.81 -4.92
N THR A 42 4.19 -6.00 -3.88
CA THR A 42 4.20 -6.49 -2.49
C THR A 42 3.08 -5.92 -1.65
N ALA A 43 3.09 -4.61 -1.40
CA ALA A 43 2.19 -3.99 -0.43
C ALA A 43 2.13 -2.47 -0.55
N VAL A 44 1.04 -1.89 -0.06
CA VAL A 44 0.91 -0.48 0.27
C VAL A 44 1.08 -0.33 1.77
N VAL A 45 2.00 0.54 2.17
CA VAL A 45 2.31 0.81 3.57
C VAL A 45 1.90 2.24 3.90
N TYR A 46 1.13 2.41 4.96
CA TYR A 46 0.77 3.69 5.53
C TYR A 46 1.41 3.85 6.92
N ASP A 47 2.30 4.83 7.05
CA ASP A 47 2.95 5.15 8.32
C ASP A 47 2.11 6.16 9.11
N ALA A 48 1.49 5.73 10.21
CA ALA A 48 0.73 6.61 11.10
C ALA A 48 1.56 7.10 12.31
N GLY A 49 2.89 6.94 12.30
CA GLY A 49 3.78 7.19 13.44
C GLY A 49 3.93 5.94 14.29
N ASP A 50 3.10 5.79 15.33
CA ASP A 50 3.18 4.66 16.26
C ASP A 50 2.60 3.35 15.70
N THR A 51 1.96 3.39 14.55
CA THR A 51 1.38 2.21 13.90
C THR A 51 1.66 2.25 12.41
N ILE A 52 2.15 1.14 11.87
CA ILE A 52 2.29 0.94 10.43
C ILE A 52 1.11 0.11 9.94
N TYR A 53 0.35 0.62 8.99
CA TYR A 53 -0.73 -0.13 8.36
C TYR A 53 -0.25 -0.69 7.03
N VAL A 54 -0.50 -1.97 6.80
CA VAL A 54 -0.09 -2.67 5.57
C VAL A 54 -1.33 -3.24 4.90
N ALA A 55 -1.58 -2.81 3.67
CA ALA A 55 -2.55 -3.43 2.78
C ALA A 55 -1.83 -4.14 1.65
N ARG A 56 -2.15 -5.40 1.43
CA ARG A 56 -1.59 -6.20 0.33
C ARG A 56 -2.58 -6.22 -0.84
N PRO A 57 -2.13 -6.16 -2.09
CA PRO A 57 -3.01 -6.29 -3.24
C PRO A 57 -3.51 -7.74 -3.37
N ASP A 58 -4.68 -7.91 -3.98
CA ASP A 58 -5.16 -9.24 -4.37
C ASP A 58 -4.26 -9.85 -5.47
N ASN A 59 -3.75 -9.00 -6.37
CA ASN A 59 -2.76 -9.36 -7.37
C ASN A 59 -1.49 -8.54 -7.19
N PRO A 60 -0.39 -9.13 -6.69
CA PRO A 60 0.92 -8.48 -6.54
C PRO A 60 1.35 -7.67 -7.77
N ARG A 61 1.20 -8.23 -8.98
CA ARG A 61 1.64 -7.60 -10.24
C ARG A 61 0.89 -6.31 -10.61
N SER A 62 -0.20 -6.00 -9.91
CA SER A 62 -0.94 -4.75 -10.12
C SER A 62 -0.27 -3.54 -9.45
N LEU A 63 0.61 -3.78 -8.47
CA LEU A 63 1.41 -2.73 -7.84
C LEU A 63 2.78 -2.66 -8.50
N ASP A 64 2.87 -1.91 -9.59
CA ASP A 64 4.15 -1.61 -10.24
C ASP A 64 4.70 -0.27 -9.74
N SER A 65 5.95 -0.27 -9.29
CA SER A 65 6.69 0.92 -8.88
C SER A 65 6.91 1.96 -10.00
N GLN A 66 6.80 1.56 -11.27
CA GLN A 66 6.83 2.46 -12.43
C GLN A 66 5.54 3.30 -12.54
N ASP A 67 4.47 2.89 -11.88
CA ASP A 67 3.22 3.61 -11.86
C ASP A 67 3.08 4.51 -10.62
N VAL A 68 2.14 5.46 -10.69
CA VAL A 68 1.66 6.22 -9.53
C VAL A 68 0.35 5.59 -9.06
N LEU A 69 0.32 5.16 -7.81
CA LEU A 69 -0.91 4.73 -7.17
C LEU A 69 -1.76 5.96 -6.83
N VAL A 70 -2.94 6.06 -7.42
CA VAL A 70 -3.89 7.15 -7.17
C VAL A 70 -4.86 6.70 -6.09
N ILE A 71 -5.05 7.58 -5.11
CA ILE A 71 -5.87 7.33 -3.94
C ILE A 71 -7.03 8.32 -3.96
N GLU A 72 -8.24 7.82 -4.17
CA GLU A 72 -9.45 8.63 -4.24
C GLU A 72 -10.23 8.45 -2.95
N ARG A 73 -9.98 9.34 -2.01
CA ARG A 73 -10.50 9.24 -0.64
C ARG A 73 -11.88 9.86 -0.55
N THR A 74 -12.83 9.14 0.07
CA THR A 74 -14.16 9.69 0.37
C THR A 74 -14.26 10.03 1.85
N GLY A 75 -13.90 11.27 2.21
CA GLY A 75 -13.99 11.78 3.60
C GLY A 75 -12.69 11.73 4.38
N GLY A 76 -12.77 11.61 5.72
CA GLY A 76 -11.63 11.68 6.64
C GLY A 76 -10.92 10.36 6.93
N GLN A 77 -11.25 9.29 6.19
CA GLN A 77 -10.70 7.96 6.38
C GLN A 77 -9.97 7.49 5.12
N LEU A 78 -9.22 6.39 5.24
CA LEU A 78 -8.57 5.71 4.13
C LEU A 78 -9.04 4.27 4.13
N CYS A 79 -9.82 3.88 3.13
CA CYS A 79 -10.40 2.56 3.00
C CYS A 79 -9.67 1.75 1.93
N LYS A 80 -9.73 0.42 2.03
CA LYS A 80 -9.11 -0.48 1.04
C LYS A 80 -9.58 -0.25 -0.40
N GLN A 81 -10.81 0.23 -0.54
CA GLN A 81 -11.46 0.56 -1.81
C GLN A 81 -11.07 1.94 -2.38
N ASP A 82 -10.34 2.78 -1.64
CA ASP A 82 -9.94 4.11 -2.12
C ASP A 82 -8.78 4.04 -3.13
N PHE A 83 -8.11 2.89 -3.25
CA PHE A 83 -6.91 2.68 -4.07
C PHE A 83 -7.26 2.03 -5.42
N VAL A 84 -7.98 2.74 -6.27
CA VAL A 84 -8.65 2.14 -7.43
C VAL A 84 -7.85 2.16 -8.73
N ARG A 85 -6.78 2.95 -8.86
CA ARG A 85 -6.08 3.04 -10.15
C ARG A 85 -4.61 3.39 -10.06
N THR A 86 -3.86 2.89 -11.03
CA THR A 86 -2.49 3.29 -11.32
C THR A 86 -2.46 4.20 -12.56
N VAL A 87 -1.54 5.16 -12.57
CA VAL A 87 -1.28 6.01 -13.75
C VAL A 87 0.19 5.97 -14.12
N ASP A 88 0.46 5.96 -15.42
CA ASP A 88 1.83 6.02 -15.95
C ASP A 88 2.48 7.35 -15.53
N ARG A 89 3.67 7.28 -14.93
CA ARG A 89 4.40 8.46 -14.43
C ARG A 89 4.79 9.46 -15.51
N THR A 90 4.89 9.02 -16.77
CA THR A 90 5.43 9.82 -17.88
C THR A 90 4.31 10.47 -18.69
N LEU A 91 3.28 9.71 -19.00
CA LEU A 91 2.19 10.06 -19.92
C LEU A 91 0.87 10.38 -19.20
N GLY A 92 0.72 9.97 -17.94
CA GLY A 92 -0.44 10.30 -17.10
C GLY A 92 -1.73 9.54 -17.42
N PHE A 93 -1.67 8.52 -18.29
CA PHE A 93 -2.83 7.67 -18.58
C PHE A 93 -2.99 6.57 -17.52
N THR A 94 -4.22 6.13 -17.28
CA THR A 94 -4.51 5.01 -16.39
C THR A 94 -3.93 3.71 -16.95
N THR A 95 -3.07 3.06 -16.18
CA THR A 95 -2.38 1.82 -16.55
C THR A 95 -3.07 0.56 -16.01
N GLY A 96 -3.84 0.70 -14.92
CA GLY A 96 -4.54 -0.42 -14.33
C GLY A 96 -5.42 -0.05 -13.13
N ILE A 97 -6.06 -1.10 -12.60
CA ILE A 97 -6.85 -1.05 -11.36
C ILE A 97 -6.14 -1.94 -10.34
N VAL A 98 -6.00 -1.42 -9.13
CA VAL A 98 -5.47 -2.17 -7.98
C VAL A 98 -6.64 -2.49 -7.05
N PHE A 99 -6.68 -3.72 -6.55
CA PHE A 99 -7.59 -4.10 -5.48
C PHE A 99 -6.74 -4.44 -4.27
N LEU A 100 -6.95 -3.70 -3.18
CA LEU A 100 -6.27 -3.94 -1.92
C LEU A 100 -7.16 -4.73 -0.96
N GLY A 101 -6.53 -5.62 -0.21
CA GLY A 101 -7.11 -6.25 0.97
C GLY A 101 -7.24 -5.28 2.15
N ASP A 102 -7.65 -5.83 3.30
CA ASP A 102 -7.76 -5.05 4.54
C ASP A 102 -6.40 -4.54 5.03
N PHE A 103 -6.41 -3.42 5.75
CA PHE A 103 -5.23 -2.85 6.39
C PHE A 103 -4.92 -3.59 7.69
N VAL A 104 -3.76 -4.24 7.75
CA VAL A 104 -3.27 -4.86 8.98
C VAL A 104 -2.41 -3.84 9.73
N PRO A 105 -2.76 -3.44 10.96
CA PRO A 105 -1.93 -2.57 11.78
C PRO A 105 -0.77 -3.35 12.40
N TYR A 106 0.40 -2.72 12.46
CA TYR A 106 1.61 -3.23 13.09
C TYR A 106 2.09 -2.21 14.13
N ARG A 107 2.27 -2.67 15.37
CA ARG A 107 2.71 -1.87 16.52
C ARG A 107 3.94 -2.48 17.15
#